data_AF-A0A7S1CZ85-F1
#
_entry.id   AF-A0A7S1CZ85-F1
#
_cell.length_a   1.000
_cell.length_b   1.000
_cell.length_c   1.000
_cell.angle_alpha   90.00
_cell.angle_beta   90.00
_cell.angle_gamma   90.00
#
_symmetry.space_group_name_H-M   'P 1'
#
loop_
_entity.id
_entity.type
_entity.pdbx_description
1 polymer ?
#
loop_
_entity_poly.entity_id
_entity_poly.type
_entity_poly.pdbx_seq_one_letter_code
_entity_poly.pdbx_strand_id
1 'polypeptide(L)'
;AAGGCVLGNFITAILTIIILQIVLIDPASNTSFGVFVATLYTGFPFTVISQLSTGPMLDMIAPVDKKGFAQGANTTVMDFSNAISPWLLGICADNIGTEATIWICVGISFLAATINFPLIFAKQLKRKPPPAPEYSRPMAGEDSELIEKALRGEWVPREFLDDLFESRLESGQKFLVIPYRTYEEDKPLLKDFRKMAGEDFKFIVGRMTEYLTRVQDPEYRTAIAKQFKVSQPPDEELEHLKSDLGRWFADYMEDNGYFMDEVPILYKQMIMRAFPPVNTSGEMTADNMEQILINYIRVMKKYLKDEENAGFINAFAGRQISAGTRTGGRQKSV
;
A
#
# COMPACT_ATOMS: atom_id res chain seq x y z
N ALA A 1 19.08 12.84 1.56
CA ALA A 1 20.52 13.07 1.82
C ALA A 1 21.06 14.20 0.95
N ALA A 2 21.22 14.02 -0.37
CA ALA A 2 21.79 15.04 -1.28
C ALA A 2 21.15 16.44 -1.18
N GLY A 3 19.81 16.52 -1.12
CA GLY A 3 19.12 17.81 -0.95
C GLY A 3 19.49 18.55 0.33
N GLY A 4 19.76 17.83 1.43
CA GLY A 4 20.22 18.42 2.69
C GLY A 4 21.63 19.00 2.58
N CYS A 5 22.53 18.32 1.86
CA CYS A 5 23.90 18.78 1.62
C CYS A 5 23.91 20.10 0.82
N VAL A 6 23.15 20.13 -0.28
CA VAL A 6 23.05 21.30 -1.15
C VAL A 6 22.41 22.48 -0.43
N LEU A 7 21.27 22.25 0.22
CA LEU A 7 20.56 23.29 0.97
C LEU A 7 21.41 23.82 2.13
N GLY A 8 22.06 22.93 2.89
CA GLY A 8 22.94 23.30 3.99
C GLY A 8 24.08 24.20 3.52
N ASN A 9 24.84 23.79 2.51
CA ASN A 9 25.95 24.60 1.97
C ASN A 9 25.49 25.94 1.38
N PHE A 10 24.34 25.96 0.69
CA PHE A 10 23.78 27.18 0.13
C PHE A 10 23.35 28.18 1.22
N ILE A 11 22.65 27.71 2.25
CA ILE A 11 22.23 28.55 3.38
C ILE A 11 23.45 29.03 4.19
N THR A 12 24.44 28.17 4.41
CA THR A 12 25.70 28.56 5.09
C THR A 12 26.41 29.69 4.33
N ALA A 13 26.45 29.65 2.99
CA ALA A 13 27.02 30.74 2.19
C ALA A 13 26.26 32.06 2.40
N ILE A 14 24.93 32.03 2.35
CA ILE A 14 24.07 33.22 2.56
C ILE A 14 24.27 33.79 3.96
N LEU A 15 24.25 32.95 4.99
CA LEU A 15 24.43 33.40 6.38
C LEU A 15 25.83 33.97 6.61
N THR A 16 26.85 33.44 5.93
CA THR A 16 28.22 33.98 5.99
C THR A 16 28.29 35.37 5.35
N ILE A 17 27.59 35.60 4.23
CA ILE A 17 27.46 36.95 3.63
C ILE A 17 26.77 37.91 4.60
N ILE A 18 25.66 37.48 5.22
CA ILE A 18 24.94 38.32 6.20
C ILE A 18 25.83 38.68 7.37
N ILE A 19 26.59 37.72 7.91
CA ILE A 19 27.56 37.94 8.97
C ILE A 19 28.60 38.99 8.55
N LEU A 20 29.15 38.89 7.33
CA LEU A 20 30.10 39.87 6.81
C LEU A 20 29.49 41.28 6.78
N GLN A 21 28.27 41.43 6.27
CA GLN A 21 27.60 42.72 6.20
C GLN A 21 27.37 43.32 7.59
N ILE A 22 27.06 42.49 8.60
CA ILE A 22 26.91 42.95 9.99
C ILE A 22 28.24 43.44 10.56
N VAL A 23 29.34 42.74 10.27
CA VAL A 23 30.69 43.10 10.75
C VAL A 23 31.18 44.42 10.14
N LEU A 24 30.72 44.77 8.94
CA LEU A 24 31.07 46.03 8.27
C LEU A 24 30.28 47.25 8.79
N ILE A 25 29.35 47.09 9.73
CA ILE A 25 28.59 48.20 10.33
C ILE A 25 29.47 48.95 11.35
N ASP A 26 29.80 50.21 11.04
CA ASP A 26 30.54 51.14 11.91
C ASP A 26 29.66 52.37 12.26
N PRO A 27 29.53 52.76 13.55
CA PRO A 27 30.09 52.13 14.75
C PRO A 27 29.41 50.82 15.14
N ALA A 28 30.21 49.89 15.67
CA ALA A 28 29.69 48.68 16.28
C ALA A 28 28.74 49.03 17.44
N SER A 29 27.56 48.41 17.47
CA SER A 29 26.53 48.63 18.47
C SER A 29 26.15 47.32 19.17
N ASN A 30 25.56 47.40 20.35
CA ASN A 30 25.03 46.21 21.04
C ASN A 30 23.99 45.47 20.18
N THR A 31 23.25 46.20 19.34
CA THR A 31 22.28 45.65 18.40
C THR A 31 22.98 44.87 17.28
N SER A 32 24.01 45.43 16.65
CA SER A 32 24.74 44.70 15.59
C SER A 32 25.45 43.46 16.13
N PHE A 33 25.98 43.52 17.35
CA PHE A 33 26.52 42.34 18.04
C PHE A 33 25.45 41.28 18.34
N GLY A 34 24.27 41.69 18.82
CA GLY A 34 23.14 40.77 19.08
C GLY A 34 22.67 40.06 17.81
N VAL A 35 22.56 40.78 16.70
CA VAL A 35 22.19 40.20 15.40
C VAL A 35 23.28 39.28 14.86
N PHE A 36 24.56 39.63 15.06
CA PHE A 36 25.70 38.76 14.71
C PHE A 36 25.60 37.41 15.44
N VAL A 37 25.45 37.42 16.77
CA VAL A 37 25.35 36.20 17.58
C VAL A 37 24.14 35.36 17.13
N ALA A 38 22.97 35.97 16.97
CA ALA A 38 21.77 35.26 16.53
C ALA A 38 21.97 34.59 15.15
N THR A 39 22.57 35.31 14.20
CA THR A 39 22.83 34.82 12.84
C THR A 39 23.83 33.66 12.85
N LEU A 40 24.91 33.80 13.62
CA LEU A 40 25.94 32.76 13.77
C LEU A 40 25.36 31.46 14.33
N TYR A 41 24.62 31.53 15.44
CA TYR A 41 24.04 30.33 16.06
C TYR A 41 22.89 29.73 15.24
N THR A 42 22.18 30.54 14.45
CA THR A 42 21.20 30.04 13.47
C THR A 42 21.88 29.32 12.30
N GLY A 43 23.10 29.73 11.94
CA GLY A 43 23.89 29.10 10.88
C GLY A 43 24.47 27.74 11.22
N PHE A 44 24.83 27.50 12.49
CA PHE A 44 25.44 26.23 12.91
C PHE A 44 24.62 24.98 12.55
N PRO A 45 23.29 24.92 12.79
CA PRO A 45 22.49 23.79 12.36
C PRO A 45 22.60 23.47 10.85
N PHE A 46 22.68 24.48 9.97
CA PHE A 46 22.76 24.24 8.52
C PHE A 46 24.10 23.67 8.10
N THR A 47 25.19 24.13 8.72
CA THR A 47 26.52 23.54 8.54
C THR A 47 26.56 22.09 9.03
N VAL A 48 25.92 21.79 10.17
CA VAL A 48 25.81 20.42 10.70
C VAL A 48 24.97 19.54 9.78
N ILE A 49 23.83 20.03 9.26
CA ILE A 49 22.99 19.29 8.30
C ILE A 49 23.80 18.93 7.04
N SER A 50 24.61 19.87 6.53
CA SER A 50 25.49 19.60 5.39
C SER A 50 26.45 18.45 5.68
N GLN A 51 27.14 18.48 6.83
CA GLN A 51 28.10 17.45 7.24
C GLN A 51 27.43 16.08 7.49
N LEU A 52 26.30 16.06 8.23
CA LEU A 52 25.58 14.84 8.57
C LEU A 52 24.95 14.17 7.34
N SER A 53 24.68 14.93 6.27
CA SER A 53 24.05 14.40 5.07
C SER A 53 25.02 13.63 4.16
N THR A 54 26.32 13.85 4.28
CA THR A 54 27.36 13.19 3.46
C THR A 54 27.50 11.71 3.78
N GLY A 55 27.46 11.32 5.06
CA GLY A 55 27.55 9.91 5.49
C GLY A 55 26.47 9.03 4.85
N PRO A 56 25.17 9.33 5.05
CA PRO A 56 24.08 8.59 4.41
C PRO A 56 24.14 8.60 2.89
N MET A 57 24.64 9.68 2.27
CA MET A 57 24.79 9.75 0.81
C MET A 57 25.83 8.74 0.31
N LEU A 58 26.96 8.62 1.01
CA LEU A 58 27.98 7.63 0.69
C LEU A 58 27.48 6.20 0.91
N ASP A 59 26.73 5.94 1.98
CA ASP A 59 26.14 4.61 2.25
C ASP A 59 25.16 4.15 1.17
N MET A 60 24.53 5.10 0.47
CA MET A 60 23.59 4.81 -0.62
C MET A 60 24.30 4.51 -1.95
N ILE A 61 25.51 5.05 -2.17
CA ILE A 61 26.26 4.89 -3.43
C ILE A 61 27.29 3.76 -3.32
N ALA A 62 27.88 3.59 -2.13
CA ALA A 62 28.94 2.60 -1.93
C ALA A 62 28.39 1.17 -2.04
N PRO A 63 29.12 0.27 -2.75
CA PRO A 63 28.84 -1.16 -2.73
C PRO A 63 28.73 -1.69 -1.31
N VAL A 64 27.85 -2.68 -1.09
CA VAL A 64 27.52 -3.21 0.25
C VAL A 64 28.78 -3.68 1.00
N ASP A 65 29.71 -4.30 0.28
CA ASP A 65 30.99 -4.80 0.77
C ASP A 65 32.04 -3.70 1.06
N LYS A 66 31.83 -2.46 0.55
CA LYS A 66 32.80 -1.35 0.63
C LYS A 66 32.33 -0.16 1.44
N LYS A 67 31.12 -0.20 2.03
CA LYS A 67 30.58 0.93 2.82
C LYS A 67 31.53 1.38 3.93
N GLY A 68 32.10 0.43 4.67
CA GLY A 68 33.04 0.74 5.75
C GLY A 68 34.30 1.47 5.26
N PHE A 69 34.86 1.06 4.11
CA PHE A 69 36.00 1.74 3.51
C PHE A 69 35.65 3.15 3.04
N ALA A 70 34.51 3.32 2.36
CA ALA A 70 34.04 4.62 1.89
C ALA A 70 33.80 5.61 3.04
N GLN A 71 33.19 5.15 4.14
CA GLN A 71 33.01 5.96 5.35
C GLN A 71 34.35 6.33 5.99
N GLY A 72 35.26 5.36 6.12
CA GLY A 72 36.60 5.60 6.67
C GLY A 72 37.38 6.64 5.86
N ALA A 73 37.33 6.56 4.53
CA ALA A 73 37.97 7.55 3.65
C ALA A 73 37.34 8.94 3.81
N ASN A 74 36.00 9.02 3.88
CA ASN A 74 35.30 10.30 4.07
C ASN A 74 35.65 10.96 5.42
N THR A 75 35.60 10.20 6.52
CA THR A 75 35.98 10.71 7.84
C THR A 75 37.43 11.15 7.86
N THR A 76 38.35 10.39 7.26
CA THR A 76 39.78 10.76 7.16
C THR A 76 39.96 12.12 6.47
N VAL A 77 39.27 12.33 5.33
CA VAL A 77 39.36 13.59 4.58
C VAL A 77 38.74 14.75 5.36
N MET A 78 37.60 14.53 6.02
CA MET A 78 36.95 15.55 6.84
C MET A 78 37.82 15.98 8.03
N ASP A 79 38.38 15.02 8.76
CA ASP A 79 39.22 15.29 9.94
C ASP A 79 40.52 16.00 9.53
N PHE A 80 41.15 15.54 8.46
CA PHE A 80 42.35 16.19 7.92
C PHE A 80 42.06 17.63 7.47
N SER A 81 40.93 17.84 6.77
CA SER A 81 40.50 19.17 6.34
C SER A 81 40.20 20.07 7.53
N ASN A 82 39.52 19.56 8.56
CA ASN A 82 39.20 20.30 9.77
C ASN A 82 40.46 20.68 10.58
N ALA A 83 41.50 19.84 10.56
CA ALA A 83 42.76 20.14 11.22
C ALA A 83 43.56 21.26 10.52
N ILE A 84 43.55 21.28 9.19
CA ILE A 84 44.41 22.20 8.41
C ILE A 84 43.69 23.51 8.04
N SER A 85 42.38 23.46 7.77
CA SER A 85 41.64 24.62 7.26
C SER A 85 41.72 25.85 8.17
N PRO A 86 41.61 25.76 9.51
CA PRO A 86 41.73 26.94 10.37
C PRO A 86 43.10 27.63 10.25
N TRP A 87 44.18 26.85 10.14
CA TRP A 87 45.54 27.38 9.99
C TRP A 87 45.72 28.10 8.64
N LEU A 88 45.28 27.49 7.53
CA LEU A 88 45.34 28.12 6.21
C LEU A 88 44.49 29.40 6.14
N LEU A 89 43.26 29.35 6.67
CA LEU A 89 42.38 30.52 6.70
C LEU A 89 42.93 31.64 7.59
N GLY A 90 43.61 31.30 8.70
CA GLY A 90 44.33 32.27 9.53
C GLY A 90 45.42 32.99 8.76
N ILE A 91 46.29 32.24 8.06
CA ILE A 91 47.34 32.83 7.20
C ILE A 91 46.73 33.70 6.10
N CYS A 92 45.62 33.28 5.48
CA CYS A 92 44.93 34.10 4.50
C CYS A 92 44.42 35.41 5.14
N ALA A 93 43.77 35.34 6.31
CA ALA A 93 43.26 36.52 7.00
C ALA A 93 44.38 37.52 7.34
N ASP A 94 45.55 37.03 7.78
CA ASP A 94 46.70 37.88 8.11
C ASP A 94 47.30 38.58 6.88
N ASN A 95 47.31 37.92 5.73
CA ASN A 95 47.98 38.43 4.52
C ASN A 95 47.09 39.33 3.63
N ILE A 96 45.81 38.97 3.47
CA ILE A 96 44.88 39.65 2.55
C ILE A 96 43.67 40.26 3.24
N GLY A 97 43.58 40.12 4.56
CA GLY A 97 42.50 40.66 5.38
C GLY A 97 41.33 39.71 5.59
N THR A 98 40.66 39.87 6.72
CA THR A 98 39.53 39.04 7.15
C THR A 98 38.36 39.07 6.17
N GLU A 99 38.07 40.22 5.56
CA GLU A 99 36.97 40.35 4.59
C GLU A 99 37.19 39.46 3.35
N ALA A 100 38.39 39.52 2.77
CA ALA A 100 38.73 38.69 1.61
C ALA A 100 38.66 37.19 1.95
N THR A 101 39.14 36.81 3.13
CA THR A 101 39.06 35.42 3.63
C THR A 101 37.61 34.95 3.80
N ILE A 102 36.70 35.80 4.29
CA ILE A 102 35.28 35.46 4.41
C ILE A 102 34.66 35.23 3.03
N TRP A 103 34.98 36.06 2.03
CA TRP A 103 34.52 35.84 0.65
C TRP A 103 35.03 34.53 0.04
N ILE A 104 36.25 34.11 0.39
CA ILE A 104 36.77 32.79 -0.01
C ILE A 104 35.90 31.67 0.58
N CYS A 105 35.55 31.75 1.87
CA CYS A 105 34.66 30.77 2.51
C CYS A 105 33.28 30.71 1.85
N VAL A 106 32.69 31.86 1.52
CA VAL A 106 31.43 31.96 0.77
C VAL A 106 31.55 31.26 -0.59
N GLY A 107 32.65 31.51 -1.32
CA GLY A 107 32.93 30.87 -2.60
C GLY A 107 33.03 29.35 -2.50
N ILE A 108 33.73 28.83 -1.49
CA ILE A 108 33.85 27.38 -1.23
C ILE A 108 32.47 26.77 -0.94
N SER A 109 31.64 27.42 -0.11
CA SER A 109 30.29 26.94 0.20
C SER A 109 29.39 26.88 -1.03
N PHE A 110 29.40 27.91 -1.90
CA PHE A 110 28.64 27.88 -3.15
C PHE A 110 29.17 26.83 -4.14
N LEU A 111 30.49 26.67 -4.23
CA LEU A 111 31.10 25.63 -5.07
C LEU A 111 30.68 24.24 -4.59
N ALA A 112 30.70 23.99 -3.28
CA ALA A 112 30.24 22.74 -2.70
C ALA A 112 28.75 22.48 -2.98
N ALA A 113 27.88 23.51 -2.86
CA ALA A 113 26.47 23.38 -3.22
C ALA A 113 26.30 23.04 -4.71
N THR A 114 27.08 23.68 -5.58
CA THR A 114 27.02 23.48 -7.05
C THR A 114 27.48 22.09 -7.45
N ILE A 115 28.58 21.58 -6.88
CA ILE A 115 29.10 20.23 -7.16
C ILE A 115 28.10 19.16 -6.68
N ASN A 116 27.43 19.40 -5.55
CA ASN A 116 26.44 18.45 -5.01
C ASN A 116 25.05 18.57 -5.66
N PHE A 117 24.75 19.65 -6.37
CA PHE A 117 23.43 19.88 -6.97
C PHE A 117 22.97 18.76 -7.92
N PRO A 118 23.81 18.24 -8.84
CA PRO A 118 23.41 17.12 -9.70
C PRO A 118 23.01 15.84 -8.94
N LEU A 119 23.56 15.62 -7.74
CA LEU A 119 23.27 14.44 -6.91
C LEU A 119 21.82 14.42 -6.40
N ILE A 120 21.14 15.56 -6.35
CA ILE A 120 19.70 15.61 -6.03
C ILE A 120 18.88 14.77 -7.03
N PHE A 121 19.34 14.70 -8.29
CA PHE A 121 18.64 13.99 -9.36
C PHE A 121 19.05 12.52 -9.49
N ALA A 122 20.08 12.08 -8.75
CA ALA A 122 20.57 10.70 -8.83
C ALA A 122 19.50 9.72 -8.32
N LYS A 123 19.04 8.81 -9.19
CA LYS A 123 18.01 7.81 -8.85
C LYS A 123 18.39 6.95 -7.64
N GLN A 124 19.67 6.64 -7.48
CA GLN A 124 20.21 5.83 -6.37
C GLN A 124 20.09 6.52 -5.01
N LEU A 125 20.05 7.87 -4.99
CA LEU A 125 19.92 8.68 -3.78
C LEU A 125 18.46 9.04 -3.44
N LYS A 126 17.51 8.63 -4.28
CA LYS A 126 16.09 8.73 -3.97
C LYS A 126 15.75 7.71 -2.89
N ARG A 127 15.02 8.13 -1.87
CA ARG A 127 14.51 7.24 -0.82
C ARG A 127 13.71 6.14 -1.51
N LYS A 128 14.09 4.87 -1.34
CA LYS A 128 13.24 3.76 -1.76
C LYS A 128 11.88 3.95 -1.05
N PRO A 129 10.76 3.89 -1.77
CA PRO A 129 9.46 3.97 -1.12
C PRO A 129 9.41 2.90 -0.02
N PRO A 130 8.72 3.17 1.11
CA PRO A 130 8.49 2.13 2.09
C PRO A 130 7.89 0.90 1.38
N PRO A 131 8.27 -0.32 1.78
CA PRO A 131 7.67 -1.51 1.20
C PRO A 131 6.14 -1.42 1.36
N ALA A 132 5.41 -1.87 0.34
CA ALA A 132 3.96 -1.96 0.42
C ALA A 132 3.54 -2.74 1.68
N PRO A 133 2.36 -2.45 2.25
CA PRO A 133 1.86 -3.14 3.43
C PRO A 133 1.86 -4.66 3.25
N GLU A 134 1.99 -5.42 4.34
CA GLU A 134 2.06 -6.89 4.29
C GLU A 134 0.83 -7.55 3.65
N TYR A 135 -0.33 -6.92 3.78
CA TYR A 135 -1.58 -7.37 3.17
C TYR A 135 -1.68 -7.06 1.66
N SER A 136 -0.68 -6.39 1.08
CA SER A 136 -0.64 -5.96 -0.33
C SER A 136 0.58 -6.49 -1.09
N ARG A 137 1.23 -7.55 -0.58
CA ARG A 137 2.39 -8.16 -1.23
C ARG A 137 2.48 -9.67 -1.04
N PRO A 138 3.12 -10.40 -1.97
CA PRO A 138 3.50 -11.79 -1.76
C PRO A 138 4.58 -11.92 -0.68
N MET A 139 4.55 -13.02 0.05
CA MET A 139 5.57 -13.44 1.01
C MET A 139 6.46 -14.55 0.42
N ALA A 140 7.58 -14.82 1.09
CA ALA A 140 8.54 -15.82 0.63
C ALA A 140 7.89 -17.22 0.61
N GLY A 141 7.91 -17.87 -0.55
CA GLY A 141 7.34 -19.21 -0.75
C GLY A 141 5.91 -19.21 -1.33
N GLU A 142 5.26 -18.04 -1.42
CA GLU A 142 3.95 -17.93 -2.06
C GLU A 142 4.09 -17.82 -3.60
N ASP A 143 3.08 -18.30 -4.34
CA ASP A 143 3.02 -18.14 -5.79
C ASP A 143 2.81 -16.67 -6.15
N SER A 144 3.90 -16.01 -6.55
CA SER A 144 3.88 -14.59 -6.88
C SER A 144 2.95 -14.24 -8.04
N GLU A 145 2.74 -15.15 -9.00
CA GLU A 145 1.90 -14.86 -10.17
C GLU A 145 0.42 -14.85 -9.80
N LEU A 146 -0.04 -15.87 -9.06
CA LEU A 146 -1.43 -15.95 -8.61
C LEU A 146 -1.76 -14.86 -7.57
N ILE A 147 -0.81 -14.51 -6.70
CA ILE A 147 -0.99 -13.38 -5.79
C ILE A 147 -1.06 -12.06 -6.55
N GLU A 148 -0.23 -11.85 -7.56
CA GLU A 148 -0.31 -10.63 -8.36
C GLU A 148 -1.65 -10.53 -9.08
N LYS A 149 -2.17 -11.64 -9.63
CA LYS A 149 -3.53 -11.70 -10.19
C LYS A 149 -4.59 -11.34 -9.15
N ALA A 150 -4.53 -11.93 -7.96
CA ALA A 150 -5.46 -11.63 -6.87
C ALA A 150 -5.37 -10.15 -6.44
N LEU A 151 -4.16 -9.59 -6.34
CA LEU A 151 -3.96 -8.18 -5.99
C LEU A 151 -4.44 -7.20 -7.08
N ARG A 152 -4.59 -7.67 -8.33
CA ARG A 152 -5.25 -6.91 -9.41
C ARG A 152 -6.78 -7.08 -9.40
N GLY A 153 -7.32 -7.83 -8.44
CA GLY A 153 -8.76 -8.15 -8.36
C GLY A 153 -9.23 -9.11 -9.46
N GLU A 154 -8.30 -9.80 -10.15
CA GLU A 154 -8.66 -10.81 -11.13
C GLU A 154 -9.14 -12.09 -10.44
N TRP A 155 -9.99 -12.87 -11.11
CA TRP A 155 -10.41 -14.15 -10.58
C TRP A 155 -9.21 -15.11 -10.47
N VAL A 156 -9.13 -15.75 -9.30
CA VAL A 156 -8.21 -16.84 -9.00
C VAL A 156 -9.01 -17.99 -8.38
N PRO A 157 -8.58 -19.26 -8.55
CA PRO A 157 -9.28 -20.40 -7.99
C PRO A 157 -9.48 -20.25 -6.48
N ARG A 158 -10.69 -20.55 -5.99
CA ARG A 158 -11.01 -20.39 -4.57
C ARG A 158 -10.16 -21.27 -3.65
N GLU A 159 -9.78 -22.46 -4.12
CA GLU A 159 -8.89 -23.39 -3.41
C GLU A 159 -7.54 -22.75 -3.08
N PHE A 160 -6.90 -22.11 -4.07
CA PHE A 160 -5.64 -21.39 -3.88
C PHE A 160 -5.75 -20.28 -2.81
N LEU A 161 -6.83 -19.50 -2.85
CA LEU A 161 -7.04 -18.43 -1.86
C LEU A 161 -7.26 -18.99 -0.45
N ASP A 162 -7.94 -20.12 -0.33
CA ASP A 162 -8.18 -20.76 0.96
C ASP A 162 -6.88 -21.29 1.57
N ASP A 163 -6.05 -21.97 0.78
CA ASP A 163 -4.73 -22.47 1.21
C ASP A 163 -3.79 -21.32 1.60
N LEU A 164 -3.79 -20.23 0.81
CA LEU A 164 -3.05 -19.02 1.11
C LEU A 164 -3.50 -18.41 2.44
N PHE A 165 -4.81 -18.26 2.64
CA PHE A 165 -5.34 -17.68 3.88
C PHE A 165 -5.15 -18.59 5.08
N GLU A 166 -5.26 -19.92 4.94
CA GLU A 166 -4.95 -20.84 6.02
C GLU A 166 -3.47 -20.73 6.42
N SER A 167 -2.54 -20.73 5.46
CA SER A 167 -1.11 -20.59 5.74
C SER A 167 -0.79 -19.27 6.45
N ARG A 168 -1.43 -18.17 6.04
CA ARG A 168 -1.29 -16.86 6.69
C ARG A 168 -1.92 -16.85 8.09
N LEU A 169 -3.08 -17.47 8.27
CA LEU A 169 -3.75 -17.60 9.56
C LEU A 169 -2.86 -18.36 10.57
N GLU A 170 -2.32 -19.50 10.15
CA GLU A 170 -1.47 -20.37 10.98
C GLU A 170 -0.16 -19.68 11.39
N SER A 171 0.39 -18.85 10.51
CA SER A 171 1.59 -18.04 10.77
C SER A 171 1.31 -16.70 11.47
N GLY A 172 0.05 -16.39 11.76
CA GLY A 172 -0.36 -15.14 12.42
C GLY A 172 -0.18 -13.89 11.56
N GLN A 173 -0.19 -14.05 10.23
CA GLN A 173 -0.04 -13.00 9.24
C GLN A 173 -1.39 -12.49 8.76
N LYS A 174 -1.43 -11.24 8.28
CA LYS A 174 -2.64 -10.65 7.72
C LYS A 174 -3.04 -11.30 6.40
N PHE A 175 -4.32 -11.52 6.22
CA PHE A 175 -4.88 -11.93 4.93
C PHE A 175 -4.55 -10.91 3.84
N LEU A 176 -4.44 -11.42 2.62
CA LEU A 176 -4.30 -10.58 1.44
C LEU A 176 -5.59 -9.76 1.24
N VAL A 177 -5.45 -8.46 1.06
CA VAL A 177 -6.57 -7.60 0.67
C VAL A 177 -6.71 -7.68 -0.84
N ILE A 178 -7.77 -8.33 -1.29
CA ILE A 178 -8.11 -8.48 -2.71
C ILE A 178 -9.06 -7.33 -3.06
N PRO A 179 -8.65 -6.38 -3.91
CA PRO A 179 -9.52 -5.26 -4.27
C PRO A 179 -10.67 -5.73 -5.17
N TYR A 180 -11.82 -5.05 -5.06
CA TYR A 180 -12.87 -5.17 -6.05
C TYR A 180 -12.49 -4.35 -7.29
N ARG A 181 -12.54 -4.97 -8.47
CA ARG A 181 -12.47 -4.22 -9.73
C ARG A 181 -13.75 -3.42 -9.91
N THR A 182 -13.74 -2.45 -10.81
CA THR A 182 -14.98 -1.74 -11.16
C THR A 182 -15.94 -2.66 -11.92
N TYR A 183 -17.24 -2.37 -11.89
CA TYR A 183 -18.21 -3.16 -12.65
C TYR A 183 -17.87 -3.20 -14.14
N GLU A 184 -17.46 -2.08 -14.74
CA GLU A 184 -17.08 -2.02 -16.16
C GLU A 184 -15.90 -2.92 -16.52
N GLU A 185 -14.94 -3.07 -15.62
CA GLU A 185 -13.78 -3.94 -15.78
C GLU A 185 -14.14 -5.43 -15.71
N ASP A 186 -15.18 -5.76 -14.93
CA ASP A 186 -15.66 -7.14 -14.72
C ASP A 186 -16.81 -7.53 -15.63
N LYS A 187 -17.54 -6.57 -16.20
CA LYS A 187 -18.62 -6.75 -17.18
C LYS A 187 -18.30 -7.78 -18.29
N PRO A 188 -17.11 -7.74 -18.94
CA PRO A 188 -16.76 -8.75 -19.94
C PRO A 188 -16.55 -10.16 -19.36
N LEU A 189 -16.31 -10.28 -18.05
CA LEU A 189 -15.99 -11.53 -17.34
C LEU A 189 -17.18 -12.14 -16.59
N LEU A 190 -18.33 -11.46 -16.50
CA LEU A 190 -19.48 -11.94 -15.71
C LEU A 190 -19.96 -13.35 -16.10
N LYS A 191 -19.82 -13.71 -17.38
CA LYS A 191 -20.17 -15.06 -17.85
C LYS A 191 -19.24 -16.12 -17.26
N ASP A 192 -17.96 -15.81 -17.16
CA ASP A 192 -16.96 -16.71 -16.61
C ASP A 192 -17.16 -16.83 -15.10
N PHE A 193 -17.42 -15.72 -14.40
CA PHE A 193 -17.76 -15.75 -12.96
C PHE A 193 -18.95 -16.67 -12.68
N ARG A 194 -20.02 -16.58 -13.47
CA ARG A 194 -21.19 -17.47 -13.33
C ARG A 194 -20.84 -18.94 -13.58
N LYS A 195 -19.95 -19.23 -14.53
CA LYS A 195 -19.51 -20.59 -14.84
C LYS A 195 -18.66 -21.19 -13.72
N MET A 196 -17.86 -20.37 -13.05
CA MET A 196 -16.94 -20.80 -11.98
C MET A 196 -17.62 -20.86 -10.60
N ALA A 197 -18.66 -20.04 -10.39
CA ALA A 197 -19.37 -19.92 -9.11
C ALA A 197 -19.84 -21.25 -8.52
N GLY A 198 -20.35 -22.17 -9.34
CA GLY A 198 -20.84 -23.47 -8.85
C GLY A 198 -19.76 -24.32 -8.19
N GLU A 199 -18.56 -24.39 -8.78
CA GLU A 199 -17.42 -25.13 -8.21
C GLU A 199 -16.84 -24.41 -6.99
N ASP A 200 -16.73 -23.08 -7.05
CA ASP A 200 -16.27 -22.27 -5.91
C ASP A 200 -17.21 -22.42 -4.69
N PHE A 201 -18.53 -22.43 -4.91
CA PHE A 201 -19.50 -22.65 -3.83
C PHE A 201 -19.43 -24.08 -3.26
N LYS A 202 -19.26 -25.11 -4.10
CA LYS A 202 -19.09 -26.49 -3.62
C LYS A 202 -17.84 -26.64 -2.76
N PHE A 203 -16.72 -26.08 -3.23
CA PHE A 203 -15.46 -26.07 -2.50
C PHE A 203 -15.64 -25.43 -1.12
N ILE A 204 -16.21 -24.23 -1.07
CA ILE A 204 -16.46 -23.51 0.19
C ILE A 204 -17.37 -24.29 1.14
N VAL A 205 -18.42 -24.93 0.65
CA VAL A 205 -19.29 -25.76 1.49
C VAL A 205 -18.51 -26.95 2.08
N GLY A 206 -17.70 -27.63 1.28
CA GLY A 206 -16.85 -28.73 1.74
C GLY A 206 -15.88 -28.27 2.81
N ARG A 207 -15.17 -27.18 2.54
CA ARG A 207 -14.15 -26.61 3.42
C ARG A 207 -14.71 -26.10 4.74
N MET A 208 -15.83 -25.38 4.71
CA MET A 208 -16.50 -24.92 5.93
C MET A 208 -17.04 -26.09 6.77
N THR A 209 -17.44 -27.19 6.13
CA THR A 209 -17.86 -28.42 6.84
C THR A 209 -16.67 -29.10 7.53
N GLU A 210 -15.48 -29.08 6.91
CA GLU A 210 -14.24 -29.54 7.54
C GLU A 210 -13.88 -28.67 8.75
N TYR A 211 -13.87 -27.34 8.59
CA TYR A 211 -13.66 -26.41 9.71
C TYR A 211 -14.66 -26.63 10.83
N LEU A 212 -15.94 -26.86 10.52
CA LEU A 212 -16.97 -27.14 11.50
C LEU A 212 -16.64 -28.35 12.38
N THR A 213 -15.95 -29.35 11.81
CA THR A 213 -15.48 -30.54 12.54
C THR A 213 -14.29 -30.22 13.43
N ARG A 214 -13.35 -29.38 12.94
CA ARG A 214 -12.15 -28.96 13.71
C ARG A 214 -12.52 -28.07 14.90
N VAL A 215 -13.48 -27.14 14.74
CA VAL A 215 -13.90 -26.21 15.81
C VAL A 215 -14.75 -26.86 16.90
N GLN A 216 -15.05 -28.16 16.81
CA GLN A 216 -15.62 -28.92 17.92
C GLN A 216 -14.63 -29.03 19.09
N ASP A 217 -13.32 -28.95 18.82
CA ASP A 217 -12.29 -28.82 19.85
C ASP A 217 -12.26 -27.37 20.40
N PRO A 218 -12.55 -27.16 21.69
CA PRO A 218 -12.55 -25.83 22.30
C PRO A 218 -11.19 -25.11 22.26
N GLU A 219 -10.09 -25.87 22.33
CA GLU A 219 -8.74 -25.28 22.29
C GLU A 219 -8.44 -24.73 20.89
N TYR A 220 -8.67 -25.56 19.87
CA TYR A 220 -8.56 -25.15 18.47
C TYR A 220 -9.46 -23.96 18.15
N ARG A 221 -10.74 -24.01 18.55
CA ARG A 221 -11.71 -22.93 18.32
C ARG A 221 -11.28 -21.61 18.94
N THR A 222 -10.74 -21.64 20.15
CA THR A 222 -10.24 -20.44 20.85
C THR A 222 -8.99 -19.88 20.16
N ALA A 223 -8.07 -20.76 19.76
CA ALA A 223 -6.84 -20.36 19.05
C ALA A 223 -7.15 -19.69 17.71
N ILE A 224 -8.02 -20.30 16.90
CA ILE A 224 -8.41 -19.76 15.59
C ILE A 224 -9.17 -18.45 15.73
N ALA A 225 -10.07 -18.30 16.70
CA ALA A 225 -10.80 -17.05 16.90
C ALA A 225 -9.83 -15.88 17.17
N LYS A 226 -8.79 -16.13 17.96
CA LYS A 226 -7.73 -15.15 18.24
C LYS A 226 -6.90 -14.84 16.99
N GLN A 227 -6.47 -15.87 16.25
CA GLN A 227 -5.68 -15.70 15.03
C GLN A 227 -6.47 -14.97 13.93
N PHE A 228 -7.76 -15.24 13.80
CA PHE A 228 -8.62 -14.58 12.83
C PHE A 228 -8.68 -13.07 13.07
N LYS A 229 -8.78 -12.64 14.33
CA LYS A 229 -8.75 -11.21 14.69
C LYS A 229 -7.44 -10.52 14.32
N VAL A 230 -6.31 -11.22 14.45
CA VAL A 230 -4.98 -10.70 14.05
C VAL A 230 -4.83 -10.65 12.53
N SER A 231 -5.43 -11.62 11.84
CA SER A 231 -5.31 -11.79 10.38
C SER A 231 -6.18 -10.83 9.58
N GLN A 232 -7.10 -10.11 10.23
CA GLN A 232 -7.95 -9.13 9.56
C GLN A 232 -7.13 -7.94 9.01
N PRO A 233 -7.53 -7.41 7.84
CA PRO A 233 -6.95 -6.18 7.33
C PRO A 233 -7.33 -4.98 8.22
N PRO A 234 -6.61 -3.84 8.10
CA PRO A 234 -6.96 -2.62 8.82
C PRO A 234 -8.38 -2.13 8.51
N ASP A 235 -9.03 -1.46 9.47
CA ASP A 235 -10.40 -0.94 9.30
C ASP A 235 -10.54 0.02 8.10
N GLU A 236 -9.52 0.83 7.83
CA GLU A 236 -9.49 1.75 6.68
C GLU A 236 -9.61 0.98 5.35
N GLU A 237 -8.86 -0.11 5.18
CA GLU A 237 -8.92 -0.97 4.00
C GLU A 237 -10.27 -1.69 3.91
N LEU A 238 -10.85 -2.10 5.05
CA LEU A 238 -12.19 -2.69 5.09
C LEU A 238 -13.28 -1.71 4.64
N GLU A 239 -13.19 -0.43 5.02
CA GLU A 239 -14.13 0.59 4.57
C GLU A 239 -13.99 0.86 3.06
N HIS A 240 -12.77 0.86 2.53
CA HIS A 240 -12.54 0.94 1.08
C HIS A 240 -13.20 -0.23 0.34
N LEU A 241 -12.98 -1.48 0.79
CA LEU A 241 -13.60 -2.66 0.19
C LEU A 241 -15.14 -2.61 0.23
N LYS A 242 -15.73 -2.14 1.33
CA LYS A 242 -17.19 -1.98 1.46
C LYS A 242 -17.73 -0.96 0.44
N SER A 243 -17.05 0.17 0.30
CA SER A 243 -17.40 1.20 -0.67
C SER A 243 -17.34 0.66 -2.10
N ASP A 244 -16.26 -0.04 -2.45
CA ASP A 244 -16.05 -0.56 -3.79
C ASP A 244 -17.07 -1.65 -4.15
N LEU A 245 -17.35 -2.58 -3.22
CA LEU A 245 -18.40 -3.58 -3.40
C LEU A 245 -19.78 -2.94 -3.58
N GLY A 246 -20.10 -1.92 -2.77
CA GLY A 246 -21.37 -1.20 -2.86
C GLY A 246 -21.55 -0.51 -4.21
N ARG A 247 -20.48 0.12 -4.71
CA ARG A 247 -20.46 0.74 -6.04
C ARG A 247 -20.61 -0.30 -7.15
N TRP A 248 -19.82 -1.37 -7.12
CA TRP A 248 -19.93 -2.47 -8.09
C TRP A 248 -21.36 -3.03 -8.16
N PHE A 249 -22.00 -3.22 -7.00
CA PHE A 249 -23.36 -3.73 -6.92
C PHE A 249 -24.39 -2.76 -7.49
N ALA A 250 -24.26 -1.45 -7.20
CA ALA A 250 -25.14 -0.42 -7.76
C ALA A 250 -25.03 -0.34 -9.29
N ASP A 251 -23.79 -0.31 -9.80
CA ASP A 251 -23.51 -0.27 -11.24
C ASP A 251 -24.06 -1.54 -11.93
N TYR A 252 -23.86 -2.73 -11.34
CA TYR A 252 -24.45 -3.98 -11.84
C TYR A 252 -25.98 -3.90 -11.92
N MET A 253 -26.64 -3.35 -10.90
CA MET A 253 -28.10 -3.25 -10.87
C MET A 253 -28.62 -2.31 -11.96
N GLU A 254 -28.03 -1.13 -12.10
CA GLU A 254 -28.39 -0.17 -13.15
C GLU A 254 -28.27 -0.82 -14.54
N ASP A 255 -27.15 -1.47 -14.81
CA ASP A 255 -26.83 -2.04 -16.12
C ASP A 255 -27.68 -3.29 -16.47
N ASN A 256 -28.28 -3.93 -15.45
CA ASN A 256 -29.24 -5.03 -15.61
C ASN A 256 -30.71 -4.55 -15.56
N GLY A 257 -30.96 -3.25 -15.65
CA GLY A 257 -32.29 -2.67 -15.82
C GLY A 257 -33.10 -2.51 -14.53
N TYR A 258 -32.44 -2.47 -13.37
CA TYR A 258 -33.11 -2.16 -12.10
C TYR A 258 -33.20 -0.64 -11.88
N PHE A 259 -34.41 -0.12 -11.67
CA PHE A 259 -34.69 1.30 -11.38
C PHE A 259 -34.55 1.60 -9.88
N MET A 260 -33.32 1.90 -9.43
CA MET A 260 -32.97 2.03 -8.01
C MET A 260 -33.71 3.17 -7.26
N ASP A 261 -34.22 4.16 -7.98
CA ASP A 261 -34.89 5.36 -7.45
C ASP A 261 -36.37 5.13 -7.10
N GLU A 262 -37.07 4.22 -7.80
CA GLU A 262 -38.52 4.06 -7.64
C GLU A 262 -38.91 3.24 -6.40
N VAL A 263 -38.15 2.19 -6.07
CA VAL A 263 -38.55 1.19 -5.06
C VAL A 263 -37.43 0.79 -4.08
N PRO A 264 -36.80 1.75 -3.36
CA PRO A 264 -35.65 1.47 -2.50
C PRO A 264 -35.95 0.47 -1.37
N ILE A 265 -37.18 0.42 -0.86
CA ILE A 265 -37.59 -0.56 0.16
C ILE A 265 -37.60 -1.98 -0.40
N LEU A 266 -38.06 -2.17 -1.64
CA LEU A 266 -38.09 -3.48 -2.28
C LEU A 266 -36.66 -4.01 -2.46
N TYR A 267 -35.74 -3.18 -2.93
CA TYR A 267 -34.34 -3.59 -3.09
C TYR A 267 -33.67 -3.94 -1.77
N LYS A 268 -33.92 -3.18 -0.70
CA LYS A 268 -33.46 -3.55 0.64
C LYS A 268 -33.98 -4.93 1.06
N GLN A 269 -35.26 -5.21 0.83
CA GLN A 269 -35.85 -6.52 1.12
C GLN A 269 -35.25 -7.65 0.27
N MET A 270 -34.97 -7.39 -1.01
CA MET A 270 -34.30 -8.33 -1.91
C MET A 270 -32.88 -8.64 -1.43
N ILE A 271 -32.10 -7.62 -1.09
CA ILE A 271 -30.74 -7.75 -0.54
C ILE A 271 -30.78 -8.56 0.76
N MET A 272 -31.66 -8.21 1.71
CA MET A 272 -31.80 -8.95 2.98
C MET A 272 -32.18 -10.42 2.77
N ARG A 273 -32.96 -10.73 1.73
CA ARG A 273 -33.36 -12.11 1.40
C ARG A 273 -32.27 -12.89 0.67
N ALA A 274 -31.50 -12.22 -0.18
CA ALA A 274 -30.36 -12.80 -0.90
C ALA A 274 -29.18 -13.05 0.06
N PHE A 275 -28.89 -12.08 0.93
CA PHE A 275 -27.77 -12.07 1.86
C PHE A 275 -28.27 -12.04 3.32
N PRO A 276 -28.84 -13.15 3.84
CA PRO A 276 -29.27 -13.21 5.22
C PRO A 276 -28.07 -13.08 6.17
N PRO A 277 -28.27 -12.60 7.41
CA PRO A 277 -27.18 -12.37 8.35
C PRO A 277 -26.46 -13.68 8.70
N VAL A 278 -25.13 -13.70 8.53
CA VAL A 278 -24.27 -14.82 8.91
C VAL A 278 -23.70 -14.66 10.33
N ASN A 279 -23.42 -13.42 10.73
CA ASN A 279 -22.96 -13.03 12.06
C ASN A 279 -23.75 -11.81 12.54
N THR A 280 -24.48 -11.94 13.65
CA THR A 280 -25.27 -10.85 14.25
C THR A 280 -24.52 -10.06 15.32
N SER A 281 -23.37 -10.56 15.77
CA SER A 281 -22.58 -9.94 16.85
C SER A 281 -21.48 -8.99 16.37
N GLY A 282 -21.22 -8.94 15.05
CA GLY A 282 -20.19 -8.10 14.44
C GLY A 282 -18.77 -8.65 14.53
N GLU A 283 -18.44 -9.42 15.57
CA GLU A 283 -17.13 -10.07 15.74
C GLU A 283 -17.24 -11.60 15.69
N MET A 284 -16.18 -12.27 15.22
CA MET A 284 -16.07 -13.72 15.33
C MET A 284 -15.39 -14.04 16.67
N THR A 285 -16.07 -14.78 17.54
CA THR A 285 -15.59 -15.23 18.85
C THR A 285 -15.62 -16.74 18.92
N ALA A 286 -14.94 -17.32 19.91
CA ALA A 286 -14.98 -18.77 20.11
C ALA A 286 -16.42 -19.29 20.31
N ASP A 287 -17.27 -18.52 20.99
CA ASP A 287 -18.64 -18.96 21.32
C ASP A 287 -19.59 -18.94 20.12
N ASN A 288 -19.37 -18.05 19.14
CA ASN A 288 -20.26 -17.87 18.01
C ASN A 288 -19.74 -18.48 16.70
N MET A 289 -18.47 -18.90 16.64
CA MET A 289 -17.81 -19.39 15.42
C MET A 289 -18.56 -20.54 14.76
N GLU A 290 -18.99 -21.53 15.55
CA GLU A 290 -19.75 -22.68 15.04
C GLU A 290 -21.05 -22.25 14.34
N GLN A 291 -21.80 -21.35 14.99
CA GLN A 291 -23.05 -20.83 14.43
C GLN A 291 -22.81 -20.00 13.17
N ILE A 292 -21.72 -19.22 13.11
CA ILE A 292 -21.33 -18.46 11.93
C ILE A 292 -21.04 -19.41 10.76
N LEU A 293 -20.25 -20.47 10.98
CA LEU A 293 -19.95 -21.47 9.96
C LEU A 293 -21.22 -22.16 9.44
N ILE A 294 -22.12 -22.58 10.32
CA ILE A 294 -23.41 -23.20 9.95
C ILE A 294 -24.26 -22.24 9.10
N ASN A 295 -24.34 -20.97 9.51
CA ASN A 295 -25.10 -19.96 8.78
C ASN A 295 -24.49 -19.74 7.39
N TYR A 296 -23.17 -19.66 7.29
CA TYR A 296 -22.46 -19.49 6.03
C TYR A 296 -22.69 -20.67 5.08
N ILE A 297 -22.55 -21.92 5.58
CA ILE A 297 -22.85 -23.14 4.82
C ILE A 297 -24.30 -23.13 4.30
N ARG A 298 -25.27 -22.72 5.14
CA ARG A 298 -26.68 -22.65 4.75
C ARG A 298 -26.91 -21.68 3.58
N VAL A 299 -26.24 -20.52 3.59
CA VAL A 299 -26.32 -19.54 2.50
C VAL A 299 -25.73 -20.11 1.22
N MET A 300 -24.54 -20.72 1.28
CA MET A 300 -23.89 -21.28 0.09
C MET A 300 -24.69 -22.44 -0.52
N LYS A 301 -25.23 -23.34 0.32
CA LYS A 301 -26.12 -24.43 -0.13
C LYS A 301 -27.41 -23.93 -0.79
N LYS A 302 -27.94 -22.78 -0.36
CA LYS A 302 -29.10 -22.16 -1.00
C LYS A 302 -28.77 -21.77 -2.45
N TYR A 303 -27.63 -21.13 -2.69
CA TYR A 303 -27.21 -20.73 -4.03
C TYR A 303 -26.94 -21.92 -4.96
N LEU A 304 -26.34 -22.99 -4.44
CA LEU A 304 -26.16 -24.24 -5.19
C LEU A 304 -27.51 -24.85 -5.62
N LYS A 305 -28.50 -24.86 -4.73
CA LYS A 305 -29.85 -25.36 -5.03
C LYS A 305 -30.57 -24.49 -6.07
N ASP A 306 -30.40 -23.18 -6.00
CA ASP A 306 -31.02 -22.24 -6.95
C ASP A 306 -30.44 -22.42 -8.36
N GLU A 307 -29.13 -22.71 -8.48
CA GLU A 307 -28.47 -23.05 -9.75
C GLU A 307 -29.03 -24.34 -10.37
N GLU A 308 -29.17 -25.41 -9.56
CA GLU A 308 -29.78 -26.67 -10.00
C GLU A 308 -31.21 -26.45 -10.56
N ASN A 309 -32.03 -25.68 -9.83
CA ASN A 309 -33.40 -25.37 -10.24
C ASN A 309 -33.47 -24.58 -11.55
N ALA A 310 -32.55 -23.63 -11.77
CA ALA A 310 -32.47 -22.89 -13.03
C ALA A 310 -32.10 -23.82 -14.21
N GLY A 311 -31.19 -24.78 -13.98
CA GLY A 311 -30.87 -25.82 -14.95
C GLY A 311 -32.08 -26.66 -15.36
N PHE A 312 -32.92 -27.06 -14.39
CA PHE A 312 -34.16 -27.79 -14.67
C PHE A 312 -35.14 -26.96 -15.50
N ILE A 313 -35.39 -25.70 -15.14
CA ILE A 313 -36.33 -24.82 -15.89
C ILE A 313 -35.88 -24.66 -17.35
N ASN A 314 -34.57 -24.45 -17.59
CA ASN A 314 -34.02 -24.33 -18.94
C ASN A 314 -34.13 -25.65 -19.73
N ALA A 315 -33.91 -26.80 -19.09
CA ALA A 315 -34.07 -28.11 -19.71
C ALA A 315 -35.54 -28.42 -20.07
N PHE A 316 -36.50 -27.98 -19.26
CA PHE A 316 -37.93 -28.11 -19.55
C PHE A 316 -38.40 -27.14 -20.65
N ALA A 317 -37.93 -25.89 -20.65
CA ALA A 317 -38.26 -24.90 -21.69
C ALA A 317 -37.75 -25.34 -23.09
N GLY A 318 -36.55 -25.92 -23.17
CA GLY A 318 -36.00 -26.47 -24.43
C GLY A 318 -36.83 -27.64 -25.01
N ARG A 319 -37.47 -28.44 -24.15
CA ARG A 319 -38.39 -29.52 -24.60
C ARG A 319 -39.71 -29.00 -25.15
N GLN A 320 -40.26 -27.91 -24.60
CA GLN A 320 -41.51 -27.34 -25.11
C GLN A 320 -41.34 -26.66 -26.46
N ILE A 321 -40.19 -25.99 -26.69
CA ILE A 321 -39.89 -25.37 -28.00
C ILE A 321 -39.69 -26.43 -29.08
N SER A 322 -38.96 -27.52 -28.79
CA SER A 322 -38.73 -28.62 -29.73
C SER A 322 -39.97 -29.48 -30.02
N ALA A 323 -40.93 -29.55 -29.08
CA ALA A 323 -42.23 -30.17 -29.32
C ALA A 323 -43.16 -29.28 -30.18
N GLY A 324 -43.05 -27.95 -30.08
CA GLY A 324 -43.86 -27.01 -30.86
C GLY A 324 -43.46 -26.90 -32.34
N THR A 325 -42.22 -27.20 -32.72
CA THR A 325 -41.76 -27.07 -34.12
C THR A 325 -42.16 -28.27 -35.00
N ARG A 326 -42.67 -29.38 -34.45
CA ARG A 326 -43.01 -30.59 -35.22
C ARG A 326 -44.46 -30.67 -35.73
N THR A 327 -45.35 -29.73 -35.38
CA THR A 327 -46.78 -29.80 -35.75
C THR A 327 -47.22 -28.79 -36.82
N GLY A 328 -46.31 -27.99 -37.39
CA GLY A 328 -46.62 -26.94 -38.38
C GLY A 328 -46.67 -27.36 -39.86
N GLY A 329 -46.53 -28.65 -40.19
CA GLY A 329 -46.46 -29.14 -41.56
C GLY A 329 -47.75 -29.81 -42.06
N ARG A 330 -48.86 -29.10 -42.14
CA ARG A 330 -50.03 -29.56 -42.92
C ARG A 330 -50.58 -28.41 -43.76
N GLN A 331 -49.88 -28.14 -44.88
CA GLN A 331 -50.39 -27.32 -45.97
C GLN A 331 -51.68 -27.94 -46.50
N LYS A 332 -52.78 -27.18 -46.41
CA LYS A 332 -54.03 -27.46 -47.11
C LYS A 332 -53.85 -27.08 -48.57
N SER A 333 -54.07 -28.06 -49.46
CA SER A 333 -54.39 -27.82 -50.86
C SER A 333 -55.78 -27.20 -50.95
N VAL A 334 -55.88 -26.08 -51.67
CA VAL A 334 -57.11 -25.62 -52.34
C VAL A 334 -56.77 -25.43 -53.79
#